data_AF-A0A7C3EFP6-F1
#
_entry.id   AF-A0A7C3EFP6-F1
#
_cell.length_a   1.000
_cell.length_b   1.000
_cell.length_c   1.000
_cell.angle_alpha   90.00
_cell.angle_beta   90.00
_cell.angle_gamma   90.00
#
_symmetry.space_group_name_H-M   'P 1'
#
loop_
_entity.id
_entity.type
_entity.pdbx_description
1 polymer ?
#
loop_
_entity_poly.entity_id
_entity_poly.type
_entity_poly.pdbx_seq_one_letter_code
_entity_poly.pdbx_strand_id
1 'polypeptide(L)'
;MKKIDKAKLILWIILGVAASVAITRFIFGLGATTNLTDNTPWGFWIGFDVMGGVALAAGGFVIAAFNYIFGVKEFHSISRAAILTAFLGYVAVVIGLLFDLGLPWNIWHMIIFWNPHSPLFEVGWCVMLYLTVLFLEFMPVVLERFPNMKLLSRIHKNLVKVRIPLVILGIMLSTLHQSSLGSLFLAMPYRLHPLWWSPIIPIIFFLSAICLGLMMVIVESMTSSFLYNKEYEKNILKKLSQYASVMIGIYIIFRFADILYRGAGVFLFDGNWGTYLFWIEMTLSAFIPLIVFGIPNLRKNINLLYFSALIGVIGIVFNRLNVGGLTHLNNLTEIGSFYFPSWMELSISAGVVAFAMLMFFYFVENYKVWDKKPFEEEEGKLLEPKFDTNYVYLGPPKVANRIKFTLSFVIAFALSFSLISGEKIYGEGYEKTPVSKAKGGDVLFVDGNRDFYGVNFKHKFHSDTLRIQCYECHHLNKPGDKNSQCFECHNDMYLTGDAFRHSWHISADGTNLDCFKCHSKNMSKGAEFRKSPDKIMENCFECHKDLIPEGSSVINIKTYKTPSYTDAMHNLCINCHEKRIRHDIDLAGRKPSLAMCITCHPKPQAPDSRRKMFEKEQKNKWVVVPSKFNLK
;
A
#
# COMPACT_ATOMS: atom_id res chain seq x y z
N MET A 1 -1.26 22.58 -35.39
CA MET A 1 -1.08 22.34 -33.94
C MET A 1 0.00 21.28 -33.76
N LYS A 2 1.06 21.54 -32.98
CA LYS A 2 2.16 20.57 -32.77
C LYS A 2 1.61 19.40 -31.94
N LYS A 3 1.97 18.14 -32.26
CA LYS A 3 1.46 16.93 -31.57
C LYS A 3 1.58 17.03 -30.04
N ILE A 4 2.66 17.64 -29.56
CA ILE A 4 2.91 17.92 -28.14
C ILE A 4 1.84 18.79 -27.48
N ASP A 5 1.28 19.78 -28.18
CA ASP A 5 0.25 20.67 -27.61
C ASP A 5 -1.06 19.90 -27.37
N LYS A 6 -1.39 18.96 -28.25
CA LYS A 6 -2.55 18.07 -28.08
C LYS A 6 -2.32 17.10 -26.91
N ALA A 7 -1.12 16.53 -26.80
CA ALA A 7 -0.77 15.66 -25.67
C ALA A 7 -0.87 16.42 -24.33
N LYS A 8 -0.26 17.61 -24.24
CA LYS A 8 -0.34 18.46 -23.04
C LYS A 8 -1.78 18.82 -22.68
N LEU A 9 -2.63 19.13 -23.66
CA LEU A 9 -4.05 19.42 -23.42
C LEU A 9 -4.76 18.24 -22.72
N ILE A 10 -4.57 17.02 -23.21
CA ILE A 10 -5.15 15.81 -22.62
C ILE A 10 -4.64 15.61 -21.19
N LEU A 11 -3.33 15.80 -20.97
CA LEU A 11 -2.73 15.65 -19.63
C LEU A 11 -3.28 16.67 -18.63
N TRP A 12 -3.51 17.93 -19.05
CA TRP A 12 -4.14 18.95 -18.21
C TRP A 12 -5.60 18.63 -17.87
N ILE A 13 -6.35 18.01 -18.79
CA ILE A 13 -7.71 17.54 -18.52
C ILE A 13 -7.70 16.44 -17.46
N ILE A 14 -6.83 15.43 -17.62
CA ILE A 14 -6.67 14.34 -16.64
C ILE A 14 -6.27 14.90 -15.27
N LEU A 15 -5.35 15.86 -15.24
CA LEU A 15 -4.92 16.51 -13.99
C LEU A 15 -6.06 17.28 -13.32
N GLY A 16 -6.97 17.90 -14.09
CA GLY A 16 -8.16 18.57 -13.56
C GLY A 16 -9.12 17.59 -12.87
N VAL A 17 -9.40 16.44 -13.50
CA VAL A 17 -10.19 15.35 -12.91
C VAL A 17 -9.52 14.86 -11.63
N ALA A 18 -8.23 14.52 -11.69
CA ALA A 18 -7.47 14.01 -10.54
C ALA A 18 -7.42 15.01 -9.37
N ALA A 19 -7.29 16.32 -9.65
CA ALA A 19 -7.28 17.35 -8.63
C ALA A 19 -8.61 17.43 -7.86
N SER A 20 -9.74 17.22 -8.52
CA SER A 20 -11.05 17.18 -7.84
C SER A 20 -11.14 15.99 -6.87
N VAL A 21 -10.69 14.82 -7.29
CA VAL A 21 -10.70 13.60 -6.48
C VAL A 21 -9.66 13.68 -5.35
N ALA A 22 -8.50 14.29 -5.61
CA ALA A 22 -7.46 14.54 -4.62
C ALA A 22 -7.97 15.38 -3.44
N ILE A 23 -8.72 16.45 -3.72
CA ILE A 23 -9.33 17.29 -2.69
C ILE A 23 -10.33 16.47 -1.87
N THR A 24 -11.21 15.71 -2.54
CA THR A 24 -12.17 14.82 -1.87
C THR A 24 -11.46 13.79 -0.97
N ARG A 25 -10.36 13.19 -1.43
CA ARG A 25 -9.58 12.19 -0.68
C ARG A 25 -9.00 12.76 0.61
N PHE A 26 -8.46 13.98 0.57
CA PHE A 26 -7.87 14.60 1.77
C PHE A 26 -8.90 15.19 2.73
N ILE A 27 -10.09 15.57 2.24
CA ILE A 27 -11.18 16.09 3.10
C ILE A 27 -11.97 14.94 3.74
N PHE A 28 -12.33 13.91 2.97
CA PHE A 28 -13.28 12.86 3.39
C PHE A 28 -12.65 11.49 3.67
N GLY A 29 -11.36 11.30 3.36
CA GLY A 29 -10.62 10.07 3.66
C GLY A 29 -10.67 9.01 2.55
N LEU A 30 -10.09 7.83 2.86
CA LEU A 30 -9.95 6.71 1.94
C LEU A 30 -11.29 6.09 1.54
N GLY A 31 -12.23 5.92 2.49
CA GLY A 31 -13.51 5.27 2.24
C GLY A 31 -14.39 6.01 1.22
N ALA A 32 -14.26 7.33 1.13
CA ALA A 32 -15.01 8.15 0.17
C ALA A 32 -14.47 8.05 -1.27
N THR A 33 -13.21 7.64 -1.45
CA THR A 33 -12.49 7.75 -2.75
C THR A 33 -11.96 6.43 -3.27
N THR A 34 -12.04 5.36 -2.50
CA THR A 34 -11.52 4.04 -2.87
C THR A 34 -12.57 2.96 -2.70
N ASN A 35 -12.37 1.83 -3.39
CA ASN A 35 -13.07 0.58 -3.12
C ASN A 35 -12.20 -0.38 -2.29
N LEU A 36 -11.17 0.13 -1.60
CA LEU A 36 -10.35 -0.67 -0.70
C LEU A 36 -11.20 -1.22 0.45
N THR A 37 -10.80 -2.39 0.94
CA THR A 37 -11.46 -3.08 2.06
C THR A 37 -10.40 -3.64 3.00
N ASP A 38 -10.77 -4.06 4.20
CA ASP A 38 -9.84 -4.73 5.13
C ASP A 38 -9.24 -6.02 4.52
N ASN A 39 -9.98 -6.64 3.60
CA ASN A 39 -9.54 -7.79 2.82
C ASN A 39 -8.52 -7.45 1.74
N THR A 40 -8.66 -6.28 1.09
CA THR A 40 -7.74 -5.78 0.05
C THR A 40 -7.36 -4.33 0.36
N PRO A 41 -6.42 -4.11 1.31
CA PRO A 41 -6.12 -2.76 1.82
C PRO A 41 -5.17 -1.95 0.93
N TRP A 42 -4.54 -2.58 -0.06
CA TRP A 42 -3.53 -1.96 -0.94
C TRP A 42 -4.06 -1.75 -2.37
N GLY A 43 -4.74 -2.77 -2.91
CA GLY A 43 -5.45 -2.68 -4.18
C GLY A 43 -4.62 -2.11 -5.33
N PHE A 44 -5.25 -1.22 -6.10
CA PHE A 44 -4.69 -0.62 -7.29
C PHE A 44 -3.61 0.42 -7.00
N TRP A 45 -3.75 1.28 -5.98
CA TRP A 45 -2.78 2.34 -5.70
C TRP A 45 -1.40 1.81 -5.34
N ILE A 46 -1.29 0.88 -4.38
CA ILE A 46 0.03 0.29 -4.07
C ILE A 46 0.54 -0.55 -5.25
N GLY A 47 -0.31 -1.33 -5.91
CA GLY A 47 0.09 -2.17 -7.04
C GLY A 47 0.60 -1.38 -8.24
N PHE A 48 -0.07 -0.28 -8.61
CA PHE A 48 0.28 0.57 -9.74
C PHE A 48 1.18 1.73 -9.35
N ASP A 49 0.75 2.64 -8.45
CA ASP A 49 1.47 3.89 -8.18
C ASP A 49 2.80 3.63 -7.47
N VAL A 50 2.84 2.70 -6.51
CA VAL A 50 4.07 2.39 -5.78
C VAL A 50 4.87 1.32 -6.51
N MET A 51 4.35 0.10 -6.61
CA MET A 51 5.13 -1.02 -7.15
C MET A 51 5.37 -0.90 -8.65
N GLY A 52 4.34 -0.56 -9.43
CA GLY A 52 4.45 -0.27 -10.85
C GLY A 52 5.29 0.99 -11.11
N GLY A 53 5.00 2.09 -10.41
CA GLY A 53 5.68 3.39 -10.56
C GLY A 53 7.17 3.32 -10.28
N VAL A 54 7.57 2.63 -9.20
CA VAL A 54 8.98 2.40 -8.88
C VAL A 54 9.66 1.57 -9.97
N ALA A 55 8.98 0.54 -10.50
CA ALA A 55 9.54 -0.27 -11.57
C ALA A 55 9.66 0.54 -12.87
N LEU A 56 8.69 1.41 -13.20
CA LEU A 56 8.72 2.36 -14.33
C LEU A 56 9.90 3.34 -14.24
N ALA A 57 10.29 3.72 -13.04
CA ALA A 57 11.45 4.57 -12.79
C ALA A 57 12.81 3.84 -12.87
N ALA A 58 12.83 2.53 -13.16
CA ALA A 58 14.06 1.73 -13.21
C ALA A 58 15.02 2.13 -14.35
N GLY A 59 14.51 2.78 -15.41
CA GLY A 59 15.31 3.13 -16.59
C GLY A 59 16.58 3.94 -16.26
N GLY A 60 16.49 4.91 -15.36
CA GLY A 60 17.63 5.77 -15.01
C GLY A 60 18.82 5.02 -14.43
N PHE A 61 18.60 4.17 -13.43
CA PHE A 61 19.71 3.42 -12.82
C PHE A 61 20.27 2.34 -13.75
N VAL A 62 19.42 1.71 -14.57
CA VAL A 62 19.87 0.70 -15.53
C VAL A 62 20.81 1.34 -16.55
N ILE A 63 20.41 2.48 -17.14
CA ILE A 63 21.25 3.22 -18.09
C ILE A 63 22.51 3.76 -17.41
N ALA A 64 22.41 4.25 -16.17
CA ALA A 64 23.58 4.68 -15.40
C ALA A 64 24.55 3.51 -15.14
N ALA A 65 24.06 2.32 -14.78
CA ALA A 65 24.89 1.13 -14.60
C ALA A 65 25.60 0.72 -15.90
N PHE A 66 24.90 0.74 -17.05
CA PHE A 66 25.54 0.47 -18.34
C PHE A 66 26.66 1.47 -18.66
N ASN A 67 26.43 2.77 -18.43
CA ASN A 67 27.41 3.81 -18.73
C ASN A 67 28.62 3.78 -17.78
N TYR A 68 28.39 3.67 -16.47
CA TYR A 68 29.41 3.90 -15.44
C TYR A 68 30.04 2.61 -14.89
N ILE A 69 29.31 1.50 -14.82
CA ILE A 69 29.84 0.21 -14.33
C ILE A 69 30.35 -0.62 -15.51
N PHE A 70 29.52 -0.82 -16.53
CA PHE A 70 29.88 -1.65 -17.68
C PHE A 70 30.65 -0.89 -18.78
N GLY A 71 30.83 0.43 -18.63
CA GLY A 71 31.62 1.26 -19.55
C GLY A 71 31.03 1.40 -20.96
N VAL A 72 29.73 1.14 -21.15
CA VAL A 72 29.03 1.22 -22.43
C VAL A 72 28.68 2.68 -22.75
N LYS A 73 29.65 3.43 -23.28
CA LYS A 73 29.54 4.89 -23.52
C LYS A 73 28.46 5.30 -24.53
N GLU A 74 27.92 4.36 -25.30
CA GLU A 74 26.93 4.64 -26.34
C GLU A 74 25.58 5.12 -25.81
N PHE A 75 25.25 4.84 -24.54
CA PHE A 75 24.01 5.31 -23.92
C PHE A 75 24.17 6.67 -23.21
N HIS A 76 25.29 7.36 -23.43
CA HIS A 76 25.53 8.66 -22.81
C HIS A 76 24.53 9.73 -23.31
N SER A 77 24.11 9.68 -24.58
CA SER A 77 23.15 10.63 -25.17
C SER A 77 21.76 10.57 -24.52
N ILE A 78 21.35 9.41 -24.03
CA ILE A 78 20.05 9.18 -23.41
C ILE A 78 20.09 9.24 -21.87
N SER A 79 21.29 9.34 -21.28
CA SER A 79 21.47 9.27 -19.82
C SER A 79 20.75 10.39 -19.08
N ARG A 80 20.81 11.63 -19.59
CA ARG A 80 20.15 12.79 -18.94
C ARG A 80 18.63 12.64 -18.92
N ALA A 81 18.05 12.13 -20.01
CA ALA A 81 16.61 11.87 -20.10
C ALA A 81 16.21 10.71 -19.16
N ALA A 82 16.96 9.60 -19.16
CA ALA A 82 16.69 8.46 -18.29
C ALA A 82 16.76 8.82 -16.79
N ILE A 83 17.73 9.63 -16.38
CA ILE A 83 17.86 10.13 -14.99
C ILE A 83 16.67 11.04 -14.64
N LEU A 84 16.25 11.93 -15.56
CA LEU A 84 15.07 12.76 -15.36
C LEU A 84 13.80 11.91 -15.19
N THR A 85 13.61 10.89 -16.03
CA THR A 85 12.48 9.96 -15.93
C THR A 85 12.49 9.21 -14.61
N ALA A 86 13.66 8.74 -14.15
CA ALA A 86 13.77 8.11 -12.83
C ALA A 86 13.44 9.07 -11.69
N PHE A 87 13.96 10.30 -11.74
CA PHE A 87 13.67 11.35 -10.75
C PHE A 87 12.17 11.68 -10.68
N LEU A 88 11.55 11.98 -11.82
CA LEU A 88 10.12 12.30 -11.89
C LEU A 88 9.24 11.09 -11.55
N GLY A 89 9.66 9.88 -11.92
CA GLY A 89 8.99 8.64 -11.53
C GLY A 89 8.97 8.45 -10.01
N TYR A 90 10.08 8.69 -9.32
CA TYR A 90 10.10 8.63 -7.85
C TYR A 90 9.33 9.76 -7.19
N VAL A 91 9.34 10.97 -7.76
CA VAL A 91 8.46 12.05 -7.29
C VAL A 91 6.99 11.64 -7.43
N ALA A 92 6.61 11.03 -8.55
CA ALA A 92 5.27 10.49 -8.78
C ALA A 92 4.90 9.41 -7.74
N VAL A 93 5.79 8.46 -7.48
CA VAL A 93 5.61 7.43 -6.43
C VAL A 93 5.36 8.07 -5.07
N VAL A 94 6.16 9.07 -4.69
CA VAL A 94 5.97 9.75 -3.39
C VAL A 94 4.64 10.49 -3.34
N ILE A 95 4.25 11.19 -4.41
CA ILE A 95 2.95 11.84 -4.49
C ILE A 95 1.81 10.82 -4.38
N GLY A 96 1.88 9.71 -5.13
CA GLY A 96 0.92 8.61 -5.05
C GLY A 96 0.82 8.01 -3.66
N LEU A 97 1.96 7.77 -3.00
CA LEU A 97 2.02 7.26 -1.63
C LEU A 97 1.33 8.20 -0.62
N LEU A 98 1.42 9.52 -0.81
CA LEU A 98 0.73 10.48 0.08
C LEU A 98 -0.80 10.38 -0.03
N PHE A 99 -1.35 9.92 -1.17
CA PHE A 99 -2.78 9.64 -1.31
C PHE A 99 -3.18 8.31 -0.67
N ASP A 100 -2.28 7.33 -0.71
CA ASP A 100 -2.51 6.00 -0.13
C ASP A 100 -2.50 6.01 1.40
N LEU A 101 -1.60 6.81 2.01
CA LEU A 101 -1.47 6.89 3.45
C LEU A 101 -2.73 7.42 4.15
N GLY A 102 -3.20 6.72 5.19
CA GLY A 102 -4.32 7.17 6.02
C GLY A 102 -4.03 8.50 6.74
N LEU A 103 -2.80 8.68 7.22
CA LEU A 103 -2.34 9.90 7.92
C LEU A 103 -1.03 10.41 7.27
N PRO A 104 -1.09 11.05 6.09
CA PRO A 104 0.09 11.39 5.30
C PRO A 104 1.02 12.40 6.01
N TRP A 105 0.49 13.28 6.86
CA TRP A 105 1.29 14.22 7.65
C TRP A 105 2.18 13.56 8.71
N ASN A 106 1.99 12.28 9.01
CA ASN A 106 2.84 11.53 9.94
C ASN A 106 4.03 10.84 9.27
N ILE A 107 4.24 10.98 7.96
CA ILE A 107 5.31 10.30 7.22
C ILE A 107 6.72 10.56 7.78
N TRP A 108 6.94 11.73 8.39
CA TRP A 108 8.22 12.10 9.02
C TRP A 108 8.59 11.24 10.23
N HIS A 109 7.64 10.55 10.87
CA HIS A 109 7.91 9.72 12.06
C HIS A 109 8.96 8.65 11.77
N MET A 110 8.96 8.08 10.57
CA MET A 110 9.93 7.06 10.14
C MET A 110 11.39 7.55 10.15
N ILE A 111 11.61 8.87 10.09
CA ILE A 111 12.94 9.48 10.13
C ILE A 111 13.50 9.47 11.56
N ILE A 112 12.63 9.54 12.58
CA ILE A 112 13.02 9.67 14.00
C ILE A 112 12.79 8.38 14.78
N PHE A 113 11.63 7.73 14.59
CA PHE A 113 11.20 6.55 15.33
C PHE A 113 11.37 5.29 14.48
N TRP A 114 12.57 4.72 14.53
CA TRP A 114 12.95 3.62 13.65
C TRP A 114 12.36 2.29 14.10
N ASN A 115 11.90 1.48 13.13
CA ASN A 115 11.53 0.08 13.36
C ASN A 115 12.23 -0.83 12.34
N PRO A 116 13.48 -1.25 12.63
CA PRO A 116 14.29 -2.01 11.67
C PRO A 116 13.77 -3.44 11.40
N HIS A 117 12.81 -3.93 12.17
CA HIS A 117 12.19 -5.24 11.96
C HIS A 117 11.10 -5.23 10.87
N SER A 118 10.70 -4.04 10.39
CA SER A 118 9.67 -3.89 9.37
C SER A 118 10.29 -3.72 7.98
N PRO A 119 9.97 -4.58 7.00
CA PRO A 119 10.37 -4.35 5.61
C PRO A 119 9.85 -3.03 5.04
N LEU A 120 8.72 -2.53 5.53
CA LEU A 120 8.17 -1.24 5.12
C LEU A 120 9.04 -0.06 5.56
N PHE A 121 9.70 -0.17 6.72
CA PHE A 121 10.66 0.82 7.21
C PHE A 121 11.88 0.90 6.28
N GLU A 122 12.44 -0.25 5.90
CA GLU A 122 13.55 -0.34 4.95
C GLU A 122 13.18 0.28 3.60
N VAL A 123 12.02 -0.08 3.06
CA VAL A 123 11.49 0.45 1.80
C VAL A 123 11.37 1.98 1.86
N GLY A 124 10.76 2.50 2.92
CA GLY A 124 10.57 3.95 3.09
C GLY A 124 11.88 4.72 3.19
N TRP A 125 12.86 4.22 3.95
CA TRP A 125 14.21 4.80 4.00
C TRP A 125 14.92 4.77 2.66
N CYS A 126 14.83 3.65 1.94
CA CYS A 126 15.41 3.54 0.61
C CYS A 126 14.80 4.55 -0.37
N VAL A 127 13.48 4.76 -0.36
CA VAL A 127 12.82 5.79 -1.19
C VAL A 127 13.32 7.19 -0.84
N MET A 128 13.40 7.55 0.44
CA MET A 128 13.85 8.88 0.86
C MET A 128 15.29 9.17 0.46
N LEU A 129 16.20 8.22 0.71
CA LEU A 129 17.60 8.36 0.35
C LEU A 129 17.80 8.37 -1.16
N TYR A 130 17.13 7.48 -1.88
CA TYR A 130 17.27 7.40 -3.34
C TYR A 130 16.68 8.62 -4.05
N LEU A 131 15.52 9.14 -3.61
CA LEU A 131 14.97 10.38 -4.12
C LEU A 131 15.95 11.55 -3.90
N THR A 132 16.62 11.59 -2.75
CA THR A 132 17.64 12.59 -2.46
C THR A 132 18.83 12.46 -3.41
N VAL A 133 19.32 11.24 -3.67
CA VAL A 133 20.41 11.00 -4.63
C VAL A 133 20.01 11.41 -6.05
N LEU A 134 18.82 11.01 -6.52
CA LEU A 134 18.31 11.39 -7.85
C LEU A 134 18.17 12.91 -8.00
N PHE A 135 17.69 13.58 -6.95
CA PHE A 135 17.62 15.04 -6.92
C PHE A 135 19.01 15.66 -7.09
N LEU A 136 20.00 15.20 -6.33
CA LEU A 136 21.39 15.69 -6.40
C LEU A 136 22.05 15.35 -7.75
N GLU A 137 21.73 14.21 -8.35
CA GLU A 137 22.23 13.77 -9.65
C GLU A 137 21.67 14.60 -10.80
N PHE A 138 20.38 14.94 -10.75
CA PHE A 138 19.72 15.75 -11.78
C PHE A 138 19.97 17.26 -11.61
N MET A 139 20.20 17.75 -10.39
CA MET A 139 20.39 19.16 -10.07
C MET A 139 21.40 19.91 -10.97
N PRO A 140 22.57 19.35 -11.37
CA PRO A 140 23.49 20.03 -12.28
C PRO A 140 22.83 20.51 -13.58
N VAL A 141 21.88 19.74 -14.15
CA VAL A 141 21.15 20.12 -15.37
C VAL A 141 20.34 21.41 -15.18
N VAL A 142 19.79 21.60 -13.98
CA VAL A 142 19.05 22.82 -13.61
C VAL A 142 19.99 23.99 -13.37
N LEU A 143 21.11 23.75 -12.68
CA LEU A 143 22.08 24.78 -12.33
C LEU A 143 22.89 25.30 -13.55
N GLU A 144 23.05 24.49 -14.60
CA GLU A 144 23.67 24.88 -15.88
C GLU A 144 23.00 26.14 -16.50
N ARG A 145 21.73 26.41 -16.17
CA ARG A 145 20.98 27.57 -16.68
C ARG A 145 21.36 28.90 -16.02
N PHE A 146 21.97 28.88 -14.83
CA PHE A 146 22.24 30.09 -14.04
C PHE A 146 23.75 30.29 -13.77
N PRO A 147 24.59 30.45 -14.82
CA PRO A 147 26.04 30.52 -14.67
C PRO A 147 26.53 31.77 -13.91
N ASN A 148 25.76 32.86 -13.95
CA ASN A 148 26.15 34.17 -13.44
C ASN A 148 26.01 34.31 -11.90
N MET A 149 25.38 33.35 -11.23
CA MET A 149 25.20 33.38 -9.77
C MET A 149 26.32 32.58 -9.09
N LYS A 150 27.22 33.27 -8.35
CA LYS A 150 28.41 32.67 -7.70
C LYS A 150 28.09 31.46 -6.83
N LEU A 151 27.02 31.53 -6.02
CA LEU A 151 26.62 30.44 -5.13
C LEU A 151 26.18 29.19 -5.93
N LEU A 152 25.31 29.37 -6.92
CA LEU A 152 24.79 28.27 -7.75
C LEU A 152 25.90 27.62 -8.60
N SER A 153 26.81 28.43 -9.14
CA SER A 153 27.99 27.93 -9.87
C SER A 153 28.91 27.10 -8.97
N ARG A 154 29.07 27.47 -7.70
CA ARG A 154 29.84 26.70 -6.71
C ARG A 154 29.18 25.35 -6.42
N ILE A 155 27.87 25.35 -6.20
CA ILE A 155 27.09 24.11 -5.99
C ILE A 155 27.20 23.20 -7.20
N HIS A 156 27.03 23.74 -8.42
CA HIS A 156 27.19 22.99 -9.66
C HIS A 156 28.57 22.32 -9.76
N LYS A 157 29.66 23.08 -9.54
CA LYS A 157 31.03 22.52 -9.57
C LYS A 157 31.22 21.40 -8.55
N ASN A 158 30.69 21.57 -7.33
CA ASN A 158 30.78 20.54 -6.30
C ASN A 158 30.00 19.28 -6.69
N LEU A 159 28.77 19.41 -7.18
CA LEU A 159 27.94 18.28 -7.61
C LEU A 159 28.56 17.51 -8.78
N VAL A 160 29.14 18.21 -9.76
CA VAL A 160 29.86 17.56 -10.86
C VAL A 160 31.08 16.79 -10.35
N LYS A 161 31.80 17.32 -9.35
CA LYS A 161 32.96 16.65 -8.73
C LYS A 161 32.56 15.36 -8.00
N VAL A 162 31.41 15.35 -7.32
CA VAL A 162 30.91 14.17 -6.57
C VAL A 162 29.97 13.27 -7.36
N ARG A 163 29.84 13.48 -8.68
CA ARG A 163 28.90 12.72 -9.53
C ARG A 163 29.12 11.21 -9.47
N ILE A 164 30.37 10.74 -9.56
CA ILE A 164 30.65 9.29 -9.57
C ILE A 164 30.17 8.61 -8.27
N PRO A 165 30.54 9.12 -7.06
CA PRO A 165 29.95 8.62 -5.82
C PRO A 165 28.43 8.64 -5.78
N LEU A 166 27.78 9.72 -6.27
CA LEU A 166 26.32 9.82 -6.30
C LEU A 166 25.69 8.76 -7.21
N VAL A 167 26.25 8.54 -8.40
CA VAL A 167 25.77 7.49 -9.33
C VAL A 167 25.91 6.10 -8.71
N ILE A 168 27.04 5.81 -8.07
CA ILE A 168 27.26 4.52 -7.40
C ILE A 168 26.25 4.33 -6.27
N LEU A 169 26.05 5.34 -5.42
CA LEU A 169 25.03 5.32 -4.36
C LEU A 169 23.62 5.15 -4.94
N GLY A 170 23.33 5.80 -6.06
CA GLY A 170 22.07 5.66 -6.78
C GLY A 170 21.83 4.22 -7.24
N ILE A 171 22.83 3.59 -7.86
CA ILE A 171 22.74 2.19 -8.30
C ILE A 171 22.57 1.24 -7.10
N MET A 172 23.32 1.45 -6.01
CA MET A 172 23.20 0.65 -4.79
C MET A 172 21.80 0.76 -4.16
N LEU A 173 21.33 1.99 -3.91
CA LEU A 173 20.02 2.24 -3.30
C LEU A 173 18.87 1.77 -4.19
N SER A 174 18.99 1.92 -5.51
CA SER A 174 17.98 1.43 -6.45
C SER A 174 17.91 -0.10 -6.46
N THR A 175 19.08 -0.77 -6.43
CA THR A 175 19.14 -2.24 -6.32
C THR A 175 18.46 -2.73 -5.04
N LEU A 176 18.77 -2.10 -3.90
CA LEU A 176 18.15 -2.40 -2.62
C LEU A 176 16.63 -2.21 -2.73
N HIS A 177 16.17 -1.02 -3.08
CA HIS A 177 14.75 -0.70 -3.07
C HIS A 177 13.90 -1.60 -3.98
N GLN A 178 14.36 -1.89 -5.21
CA GLN A 178 13.64 -2.80 -6.12
C GLN A 178 13.50 -4.21 -5.55
N SER A 179 14.50 -4.67 -4.80
CA SER A 179 14.45 -5.96 -4.10
C SER A 179 13.59 -5.92 -2.83
N SER A 180 13.72 -4.88 -2.00
CA SER A 180 13.00 -4.72 -0.73
C SER A 180 11.50 -4.56 -0.92
N LEU A 181 11.04 -4.01 -2.06
CA LEU A 181 9.63 -4.03 -2.44
C LEU A 181 9.08 -5.46 -2.57
N GLY A 182 9.88 -6.40 -3.09
CA GLY A 182 9.53 -7.82 -3.08
C GLY A 182 9.47 -8.39 -1.66
N SER A 183 10.40 -7.97 -0.78
CA SER A 183 10.47 -8.43 0.61
C SER A 183 9.20 -8.15 1.42
N LEU A 184 8.43 -7.11 1.08
CA LEU A 184 7.13 -6.82 1.68
C LEU A 184 6.18 -8.03 1.65
N PHE A 185 6.28 -8.86 0.60
CA PHE A 185 5.41 -10.00 0.37
C PHE A 185 5.89 -11.30 1.01
N LEU A 186 7.11 -11.33 1.56
CA LEU A 186 7.60 -12.47 2.33
C LEU A 186 6.75 -12.69 3.60
N ALA A 187 6.16 -11.62 4.13
CA ALA A 187 5.23 -11.67 5.26
C ALA A 187 3.83 -12.19 4.90
N MET A 188 3.53 -12.44 3.61
CA MET A 188 2.20 -12.82 3.12
C MET A 188 2.14 -14.22 2.44
N PRO A 189 2.76 -15.28 3.00
CA PRO A 189 2.79 -16.61 2.37
C PRO A 189 1.42 -17.25 2.20
N TYR A 190 0.47 -16.90 3.06
CA TYR A 190 -0.89 -17.44 3.04
C TYR A 190 -1.90 -16.51 2.39
N ARG A 191 -1.48 -15.34 1.90
CA ARG A 191 -2.36 -14.33 1.28
C ARG A 191 -2.14 -14.23 -0.22
N LEU A 192 -0.93 -14.49 -0.70
CA LEU A 192 -0.61 -14.49 -2.12
C LEU A 192 -0.73 -15.88 -2.73
N HIS A 193 -1.22 -15.93 -3.96
CA HIS A 193 -1.32 -17.18 -4.71
C HIS A 193 0.08 -17.79 -4.99
N PRO A 194 0.28 -19.12 -4.94
CA PRO A 194 1.60 -19.78 -5.04
C PRO A 194 2.41 -19.50 -6.31
N LEU A 195 1.74 -19.16 -7.42
CA LEU A 195 2.39 -18.74 -8.66
C LEU A 195 3.09 -17.38 -8.54
N TRP A 196 2.61 -16.50 -7.65
CA TRP A 196 3.20 -15.19 -7.41
C TRP A 196 4.10 -15.14 -6.19
N TRP A 197 3.69 -15.78 -5.09
CA TRP A 197 4.50 -15.85 -3.89
C TRP A 197 5.73 -16.74 -4.06
N SER A 198 6.89 -16.28 -3.60
CA SER A 198 8.14 -17.05 -3.57
C SER A 198 9.07 -16.51 -2.47
N PRO A 199 9.89 -17.36 -1.81
CA PRO A 199 10.96 -16.91 -0.92
C PRO A 199 12.01 -16.03 -1.61
N ILE A 200 12.18 -16.18 -2.93
CA ILE A 200 13.11 -15.36 -3.73
C ILE A 200 12.39 -14.24 -4.50
N ILE A 201 11.16 -13.88 -4.11
CA ILE A 201 10.43 -12.75 -4.72
C ILE A 201 11.24 -11.44 -4.76
N PRO A 202 12.13 -11.10 -3.79
CA PRO A 202 12.99 -9.91 -3.90
C PRO A 202 13.88 -9.94 -5.16
N ILE A 203 14.44 -11.10 -5.48
CA ILE A 203 15.32 -11.29 -6.64
C ILE A 203 14.51 -11.22 -7.93
N ILE A 204 13.33 -11.85 -7.96
CA ILE A 204 12.42 -11.82 -9.11
C ILE A 204 11.95 -10.38 -9.40
N PHE A 205 11.67 -9.60 -8.36
CA PHE A 205 11.28 -8.19 -8.49
C PHE A 205 12.41 -7.34 -9.05
N PHE A 206 13.64 -7.53 -8.57
CA PHE A 206 14.82 -6.85 -9.12
C PHE A 206 15.06 -7.19 -10.60
N LEU A 207 15.06 -8.47 -10.97
CA LEU A 207 15.26 -8.89 -12.37
C LEU A 207 14.18 -8.33 -13.31
N SER A 208 12.92 -8.37 -12.89
CA SER A 208 11.82 -7.80 -13.67
C SER A 208 11.90 -6.27 -13.76
N ALA A 209 12.39 -5.58 -12.73
CA ALA A 209 12.62 -4.13 -12.79
C ALA A 209 13.69 -3.75 -13.81
N ILE A 210 14.77 -4.53 -13.95
CA ILE A 210 15.78 -4.32 -15.01
C ILE A 210 15.15 -4.48 -16.39
N CYS A 211 14.36 -5.54 -16.58
CA CYS A 211 13.66 -5.79 -17.85
C CYS A 211 12.73 -4.63 -18.19
N LEU A 212 11.92 -4.19 -17.22
CA LEU A 212 10.99 -3.08 -17.38
C LEU A 212 11.76 -1.78 -17.68
N GLY A 213 12.84 -1.48 -16.96
CA GLY A 213 13.62 -0.25 -17.14
C GLY A 213 14.17 -0.13 -18.56
N LEU A 214 14.69 -1.21 -19.14
CA LEU A 214 15.17 -1.22 -20.53
C LEU A 214 14.03 -0.98 -21.52
N MET A 215 12.89 -1.63 -21.33
CA MET A 215 11.72 -1.44 -22.20
C MET A 215 11.11 -0.05 -22.06
N MET A 216 11.08 0.51 -20.85
CA MET A 216 10.56 1.84 -20.59
C MET A 216 11.39 2.93 -21.26
N VAL A 217 12.72 2.81 -21.27
CA VAL A 217 13.61 3.74 -22.00
C VAL A 217 13.36 3.69 -23.51
N ILE A 218 13.07 2.50 -24.08
CA ILE A 218 12.66 2.37 -25.48
C ILE A 218 11.34 3.10 -25.73
N VAL A 219 10.33 2.86 -24.89
CA VAL A 219 9.01 3.52 -25.00
C VAL A 219 9.12 5.03 -24.88
N GLU A 220 9.87 5.53 -23.89
CA GLU A 220 10.08 6.96 -23.63
C GLU A 220 10.77 7.63 -24.83
N SER A 221 11.89 7.06 -25.30
CA SER A 221 12.66 7.59 -26.42
C SER A 221 11.81 7.69 -27.68
N MET A 222 11.08 6.63 -28.01
CA MET A 222 10.23 6.59 -29.21
C MET A 222 9.01 7.51 -29.10
N THR A 223 8.34 7.54 -27.94
CA THR A 223 7.20 8.44 -27.73
C THR A 223 7.62 9.90 -27.81
N SER A 224 8.76 10.23 -27.20
CA SER A 224 9.32 11.59 -27.24
C SER A 224 9.73 12.00 -28.65
N SER A 225 10.41 11.12 -29.38
CA SER A 225 10.74 11.36 -30.80
C SER A 225 9.48 11.57 -31.65
N PHE A 226 8.42 10.79 -31.43
CA PHE A 226 7.15 10.96 -32.12
C PHE A 226 6.44 12.29 -31.81
N LEU A 227 6.40 12.70 -30.53
CA LEU A 227 5.73 13.92 -30.08
C LEU A 227 6.44 15.20 -30.54
N TYR A 228 7.77 15.18 -30.56
CA TYR A 228 8.62 16.29 -31.00
C TYR A 228 9.04 16.23 -32.48
N ASN A 229 8.57 15.24 -33.24
CA ASN A 229 8.97 14.97 -34.63
C ASN A 229 10.50 14.87 -34.83
N LYS A 230 11.20 14.26 -33.87
CA LYS A 230 12.63 13.92 -33.96
C LYS A 230 12.78 12.55 -34.62
N GLU A 231 13.87 12.34 -35.36
CA GLU A 231 14.23 11.00 -35.82
C GLU A 231 14.49 10.04 -34.65
N TYR A 232 14.16 8.76 -34.85
CA TYR A 232 14.42 7.71 -33.87
C TYR A 232 15.90 7.34 -33.87
N GLU A 233 16.50 7.21 -32.68
CA GLU A 233 17.89 6.76 -32.49
C GLU A 233 18.01 5.23 -32.67
N LYS A 234 17.76 4.75 -33.90
CA LYS A 234 17.62 3.32 -34.24
C LYS A 234 18.74 2.43 -33.70
N ASN A 235 19.99 2.92 -33.72
CA ASN A 235 21.15 2.15 -33.23
C ASN A 235 21.08 1.89 -31.72
N ILE A 236 20.72 2.91 -30.94
CA ILE A 236 20.58 2.81 -29.48
C ILE A 236 19.39 1.90 -29.14
N LEU A 237 18.24 2.09 -29.78
CA LEU A 237 17.04 1.27 -29.57
C LEU A 237 17.28 -0.22 -29.89
N LYS A 238 18.03 -0.51 -30.96
CA LYS A 238 18.39 -1.88 -31.33
C LYS A 238 19.29 -2.54 -30.27
N LYS A 239 20.26 -1.82 -29.71
CA LYS A 239 21.13 -2.36 -28.66
C LYS A 239 20.38 -2.56 -27.34
N LEU A 240 19.54 -1.60 -26.96
CA LEU A 240 18.69 -1.72 -25.76
C LEU A 240 17.79 -2.95 -25.84
N SER A 241 17.14 -3.21 -26.98
CA SER A 241 16.31 -4.40 -27.15
C SER A 241 17.09 -5.72 -27.10
N GLN A 242 18.36 -5.75 -27.54
CA GLN A 242 19.21 -6.93 -27.38
C GLN A 242 19.55 -7.21 -25.91
N TYR A 243 19.89 -6.17 -25.14
CA TYR A 243 20.11 -6.34 -23.71
C TYR A 243 18.82 -6.75 -22.99
N ALA A 244 17.68 -6.15 -23.38
CA ALA A 244 16.38 -6.51 -22.84
C ALA A 244 16.05 -7.99 -23.10
N SER A 245 16.28 -8.52 -24.31
CA SER A 245 15.99 -9.94 -24.61
C SER A 245 16.80 -10.90 -23.74
N VAL A 246 18.07 -10.59 -23.47
CA VAL A 246 18.90 -11.41 -22.57
C VAL A 246 18.35 -11.38 -21.15
N MET A 247 18.04 -10.18 -20.63
CA MET A 247 17.52 -10.04 -19.26
C MET A 247 16.14 -10.70 -19.09
N ILE A 248 15.26 -10.60 -20.10
CA ILE A 248 13.96 -11.28 -20.10
C ILE A 248 14.15 -12.81 -20.09
N GLY A 249 15.11 -13.34 -20.84
CA GLY A 249 15.46 -14.76 -20.81
C GLY A 249 15.88 -15.22 -19.40
N ILE A 250 16.75 -14.45 -18.73
CA ILE A 250 17.15 -14.72 -17.34
C ILE A 250 15.95 -14.67 -16.40
N TYR A 251 15.09 -13.66 -16.52
CA TYR A 251 13.87 -13.53 -15.72
C TYR A 251 12.95 -14.75 -15.86
N ILE A 252 12.67 -15.21 -17.09
CA ILE A 252 11.85 -16.40 -17.34
C ILE A 252 12.47 -17.64 -16.67
N ILE A 253 13.77 -17.86 -16.83
CA ILE A 253 14.47 -19.01 -16.24
C ILE A 253 14.31 -19.00 -14.73
N PHE A 254 14.61 -17.88 -14.06
CA PHE A 254 14.48 -17.76 -12.61
C PHE A 254 13.04 -17.96 -12.15
N ARG A 255 12.06 -17.38 -12.86
CA ARG A 255 10.65 -17.46 -12.52
C ARG A 255 10.12 -18.89 -12.58
N PHE A 256 10.37 -19.62 -13.67
CA PHE A 256 9.89 -20.99 -13.82
C PHE A 256 10.69 -22.00 -12.99
N ALA A 257 12.02 -21.83 -12.86
CA ALA A 257 12.84 -22.69 -12.01
C ALA A 257 12.37 -22.63 -10.54
N ASP A 258 12.06 -21.43 -10.03
CA ASP A 258 11.50 -21.24 -8.70
C ASP A 258 10.14 -21.94 -8.52
N ILE A 259 9.20 -21.74 -9.45
CA ILE A 259 7.87 -22.36 -9.40
C ILE A 259 7.96 -23.89 -9.36
N LEU A 260 8.81 -24.47 -10.21
CA LEU A 260 9.02 -25.92 -10.26
C LEU A 260 9.70 -26.44 -8.98
N TYR A 261 10.75 -25.76 -8.50
CA TYR A 261 11.49 -26.17 -7.30
C TYR A 261 10.62 -26.15 -6.03
N ARG A 262 9.69 -25.19 -5.93
CA ARG A 262 8.75 -25.10 -4.79
C ARG A 262 7.60 -26.11 -4.86
N GLY A 263 7.45 -26.85 -5.96
CA GLY A 263 6.29 -27.71 -6.18
C GLY A 263 5.01 -26.95 -6.55
N ALA A 264 5.10 -25.66 -6.86
CA ALA A 264 3.96 -24.83 -7.28
C ALA A 264 3.60 -25.02 -8.77
N GLY A 265 4.35 -25.86 -9.49
CA GLY A 265 4.12 -26.16 -10.90
C GLY A 265 2.75 -26.79 -11.20
N VAL A 266 2.11 -27.42 -10.20
CA VAL A 266 0.75 -27.97 -10.32
C VAL A 266 -0.24 -26.86 -10.72
N PHE A 267 -0.14 -25.69 -10.09
CA PHE A 267 -1.04 -24.55 -10.33
C PHE A 267 -0.94 -23.94 -11.74
N LEU A 268 0.10 -24.28 -12.51
CA LEU A 268 0.24 -23.83 -13.90
C LEU A 268 -0.79 -24.47 -14.84
N PHE A 269 -1.42 -25.57 -14.42
CA PHE A 269 -2.33 -26.37 -15.24
C PHE A 269 -3.70 -26.61 -14.57
N ASP A 270 -3.97 -25.99 -13.43
CA ASP A 270 -5.20 -26.21 -12.66
C ASP A 270 -6.48 -25.63 -13.31
N GLY A 271 -6.37 -24.86 -14.41
CA GLY A 271 -7.50 -24.30 -15.14
C GLY A 271 -8.31 -23.24 -14.38
N ASN A 272 -7.78 -22.74 -13.26
CA ASN A 272 -8.42 -21.71 -12.43
C ASN A 272 -8.16 -20.29 -12.98
N TRP A 273 -8.94 -19.30 -12.53
CA TRP A 273 -8.79 -17.90 -12.94
C TRP A 273 -7.35 -17.37 -12.77
N GLY A 274 -6.71 -17.70 -11.64
CA GLY A 274 -5.31 -17.35 -11.39
C GLY A 274 -4.33 -17.94 -12.40
N THR A 275 -4.59 -19.15 -12.92
CA THR A 275 -3.74 -19.78 -13.95
C THR A 275 -3.80 -18.98 -15.25
N TYR A 276 -4.99 -18.60 -15.72
CA TYR A 276 -5.14 -17.78 -16.93
C TYR A 276 -4.48 -16.41 -16.78
N LEU A 277 -4.68 -15.78 -15.62
CA LEU A 277 -4.10 -14.49 -15.30
C LEU A 277 -2.56 -14.52 -15.33
N PHE A 278 -1.95 -15.58 -14.77
CA PHE A 278 -0.51 -15.80 -14.81
C PHE A 278 0.01 -15.97 -16.25
N TRP A 279 -0.67 -16.76 -17.08
CA TRP A 279 -0.26 -16.97 -18.47
C TRP A 279 -0.40 -15.70 -19.33
N ILE A 280 -1.46 -14.92 -19.14
CA ILE A 280 -1.63 -13.61 -19.78
C ILE A 280 -0.48 -12.69 -19.35
N GLU A 281 -0.22 -12.58 -18.05
CA GLU A 281 0.86 -11.78 -17.52
C GLU A 281 2.23 -12.17 -18.11
N MET A 282 2.58 -13.47 -18.12
CA MET A 282 3.85 -13.95 -18.66
C MET A 282 3.97 -13.73 -20.17
N THR A 283 2.86 -13.85 -20.90
CA THR A 283 2.82 -13.62 -22.34
C THR A 283 3.10 -12.16 -22.68
N LEU A 284 2.44 -11.24 -21.99
CA LEU A 284 2.59 -9.81 -22.20
C LEU A 284 3.96 -9.30 -21.70
N SER A 285 4.36 -9.68 -20.49
CA SER A 285 5.56 -9.18 -19.83
C SER A 285 6.86 -9.73 -20.41
N ALA A 286 6.86 -10.97 -20.89
CA ALA A 286 8.10 -11.69 -21.17
C ALA A 286 8.11 -12.38 -22.55
N PHE A 287 7.11 -13.21 -22.89
CA PHE A 287 7.19 -14.00 -24.13
C PHE A 287 7.12 -13.16 -25.41
N ILE A 288 6.14 -12.25 -25.54
CA ILE A 288 6.05 -11.37 -26.71
C ILE A 288 7.32 -10.51 -26.84
N PRO A 289 7.77 -9.80 -25.78
CA PRO A 289 9.04 -9.09 -25.79
C PRO A 289 10.25 -9.93 -26.20
N LEU A 290 10.37 -11.14 -25.66
CA LEU A 290 11.49 -12.02 -25.96
C LEU A 290 11.53 -12.43 -27.43
N ILE A 291 10.38 -12.77 -28.03
CA ILE A 291 10.30 -13.19 -29.44
C ILE A 291 10.67 -12.04 -30.36
N VAL A 292 10.07 -10.86 -30.16
CA VAL A 292 10.30 -9.69 -31.02
C VAL A 292 11.73 -9.18 -30.87
N PHE A 293 12.21 -9.06 -29.65
CA PHE A 293 13.57 -8.57 -29.40
C PHE A 293 14.62 -9.62 -29.73
N GLY A 294 14.34 -10.92 -29.62
CA GLY A 294 15.26 -12.00 -29.95
C GLY A 294 15.48 -12.17 -31.46
N ILE A 295 14.42 -12.06 -32.27
CA ILE A 295 14.47 -12.34 -33.72
C ILE A 295 14.96 -11.10 -34.49
N PRO A 296 16.10 -11.17 -35.23
CA PRO A 296 16.67 -10.03 -35.93
C PRO A 296 15.75 -9.37 -36.96
N ASN A 297 14.90 -10.15 -37.64
CA ASN A 297 13.97 -9.62 -38.65
C ASN A 297 12.82 -8.82 -38.03
N LEU A 298 12.30 -9.28 -36.89
CA LEU A 298 11.22 -8.58 -36.16
C LEU A 298 11.73 -7.28 -35.55
N ARG A 299 12.95 -7.30 -34.98
CA ARG A 299 13.61 -6.13 -34.37
C ARG A 299 13.86 -4.96 -35.35
N LYS A 300 13.96 -5.23 -36.66
CA LYS A 300 14.13 -4.17 -37.68
C LYS A 300 12.88 -3.31 -37.85
N ASN A 301 11.70 -3.84 -37.55
CA ASN A 301 10.44 -3.10 -37.66
C ASN A 301 10.24 -2.20 -36.43
N ILE A 302 10.30 -0.89 -36.64
CA ILE A 302 10.21 0.10 -35.56
C ILE A 302 8.87 0.06 -34.83
N ASN A 303 7.77 -0.20 -35.54
CA ASN A 303 6.44 -0.25 -34.94
C ASN A 303 6.30 -1.50 -34.06
N LEU A 304 6.86 -2.63 -34.51
CA LEU A 304 6.84 -3.86 -33.74
C LEU A 304 7.74 -3.75 -32.50
N LEU A 305 8.88 -3.07 -32.62
CA LEU A 305 9.76 -2.77 -31.49
C LEU A 305 9.05 -1.95 -30.42
N TYR A 306 8.34 -0.88 -30.82
CA TYR A 306 7.55 -0.05 -29.92
C TYR A 306 6.43 -0.83 -29.24
N PHE A 307 5.62 -1.53 -30.03
CA PHE A 307 4.50 -2.33 -29.54
C PHE A 307 4.97 -3.38 -28.52
N SER A 308 6.06 -4.07 -28.84
CA SER A 308 6.68 -5.06 -27.97
C SER A 308 7.24 -4.47 -26.67
N ALA A 309 7.86 -3.29 -26.72
CA ALA A 309 8.34 -2.63 -25.52
C ALA A 309 7.16 -2.15 -24.64
N LEU A 310 6.13 -1.57 -25.25
CA LEU A 310 4.95 -1.09 -24.56
C LEU A 310 4.17 -2.23 -23.89
N ILE A 311 3.94 -3.34 -24.60
CA ILE A 311 3.21 -4.49 -24.05
C ILE A 311 4.01 -5.17 -22.93
N GLY A 312 5.34 -5.20 -23.03
CA GLY A 312 6.22 -5.68 -21.97
C GLY A 312 6.17 -4.83 -20.71
N VAL A 313 6.18 -3.49 -20.87
CA VAL A 313 5.97 -2.56 -19.76
C VAL A 313 4.61 -2.78 -19.11
N ILE A 314 3.53 -2.83 -19.90
CA ILE A 314 2.17 -3.10 -19.40
C ILE A 314 2.12 -4.45 -18.68
N GLY A 315 2.75 -5.49 -19.22
CA GLY A 315 2.76 -6.82 -18.62
C GLY A 315 3.48 -6.87 -17.28
N ILE A 316 4.61 -6.18 -17.12
CA ILE A 316 5.32 -6.16 -15.82
C ILE A 316 4.59 -5.25 -14.82
N VAL A 317 3.97 -4.14 -15.25
CA VAL A 317 3.09 -3.35 -14.37
C VAL A 317 1.87 -4.19 -13.95
N PHE A 318 1.33 -5.00 -14.85
CA PHE A 318 0.25 -5.94 -14.54
C PHE A 318 0.68 -7.00 -13.52
N ASN A 319 1.93 -7.48 -13.60
CA ASN A 319 2.51 -8.31 -12.53
C ASN A 319 2.48 -7.59 -11.18
N ARG A 320 2.82 -6.29 -11.12
CA ARG A 320 2.78 -5.53 -9.87
C ARG A 320 1.36 -5.32 -9.34
N LEU A 321 0.39 -5.13 -10.22
CA LEU A 321 -1.03 -5.10 -9.85
C LEU A 321 -1.51 -6.45 -9.30
N ASN A 322 -1.07 -7.55 -9.94
CA ASN A 322 -1.40 -8.89 -9.50
C ASN A 322 -0.87 -9.17 -8.09
N VAL A 323 0.42 -8.91 -7.84
CA VAL A 323 1.01 -9.10 -6.50
C VAL A 323 0.49 -8.06 -5.49
N GLY A 324 0.28 -6.82 -5.92
CA GLY A 324 -0.14 -5.69 -5.07
C GLY A 324 -1.57 -5.79 -4.52
N GLY A 325 -2.46 -6.53 -5.20
CA GLY A 325 -3.82 -6.75 -4.67
C GLY A 325 -4.68 -7.74 -5.45
N LEU A 326 -4.61 -7.78 -6.79
CA LEU A 326 -5.60 -8.55 -7.58
C LEU A 326 -5.53 -10.07 -7.34
N THR A 327 -4.37 -10.60 -6.95
CA THR A 327 -4.17 -12.05 -6.72
C THR A 327 -4.07 -12.43 -5.24
N HIS A 328 -4.44 -11.52 -4.34
CA HIS A 328 -4.61 -11.89 -2.94
C HIS A 328 -5.77 -12.89 -2.87
N LEU A 329 -5.64 -13.98 -2.10
CA LEU A 329 -6.54 -15.13 -2.15
C LEU A 329 -8.01 -14.75 -1.91
N ASN A 330 -8.27 -13.64 -1.21
CA ASN A 330 -9.60 -13.09 -1.01
C ASN A 330 -10.27 -12.64 -2.33
N ASN A 331 -9.51 -12.28 -3.36
CA ASN A 331 -10.00 -11.90 -4.70
C ASN A 331 -10.09 -13.09 -5.69
N LEU A 332 -9.49 -14.25 -5.35
CA LEU A 332 -9.39 -15.43 -6.22
C LEU A 332 -10.25 -16.60 -5.75
N THR A 333 -10.86 -16.51 -4.56
CA THR A 333 -11.63 -17.60 -3.95
C THR A 333 -13.03 -17.13 -3.61
N GLU A 334 -13.97 -18.09 -3.46
CA GLU A 334 -15.36 -17.84 -2.99
C GLU A 334 -15.44 -17.27 -1.55
N ILE A 335 -14.29 -17.05 -0.89
CA ILE A 335 -14.16 -16.72 0.53
C ILE A 335 -14.08 -15.19 0.74
N GLY A 336 -13.78 -14.41 -0.30
CA GLY A 336 -13.64 -12.95 -0.20
C GLY A 336 -14.41 -12.17 -1.26
N SER A 337 -14.56 -10.87 -1.02
CA SER A 337 -15.20 -9.94 -1.95
C SER A 337 -14.24 -9.54 -3.07
N PHE A 338 -14.71 -9.62 -4.32
CA PHE A 338 -13.94 -9.19 -5.48
C PHE A 338 -13.67 -7.69 -5.43
N TYR A 339 -12.40 -7.29 -5.33
CA TYR A 339 -11.99 -5.90 -5.43
C TYR A 339 -11.86 -5.45 -6.89
N PHE A 340 -12.51 -4.34 -7.22
CA PHE A 340 -12.31 -3.62 -8.47
C PHE A 340 -12.08 -2.13 -8.18
N PRO A 341 -11.02 -1.51 -8.73
CA PRO A 341 -10.68 -0.13 -8.43
C PRO A 341 -11.82 0.81 -8.82
N SER A 342 -12.08 1.80 -7.96
CA SER A 342 -13.01 2.86 -8.26
C SER A 342 -12.47 3.73 -9.41
N TRP A 343 -13.35 4.44 -10.12
CA TRP A 343 -12.91 5.41 -11.12
C TRP A 343 -12.05 6.52 -10.50
N MET A 344 -12.28 6.82 -9.21
CA MET A 344 -11.52 7.79 -8.43
C MET A 344 -10.08 7.30 -8.21
N GLU A 345 -9.89 6.01 -7.89
CA GLU A 345 -8.56 5.40 -7.77
C GLU A 345 -7.79 5.51 -9.09
N LEU A 346 -8.42 5.13 -10.21
CA LEU A 346 -7.83 5.25 -11.55
C LEU A 346 -7.50 6.70 -11.92
N SER A 347 -8.36 7.66 -11.53
CA SER A 347 -8.17 9.08 -11.86
C SER A 347 -6.98 9.70 -11.13
N ILE A 348 -6.74 9.35 -9.86
CA ILE A 348 -5.60 9.84 -9.09
C ILE A 348 -4.30 9.31 -9.72
N SER A 349 -4.21 8.02 -9.97
CA SER A 349 -3.01 7.41 -10.57
C SER A 349 -2.72 7.98 -11.97
N ALA A 350 -3.77 8.14 -12.80
CA ALA A 350 -3.65 8.79 -14.10
C ALA A 350 -3.20 10.26 -13.98
N GLY A 351 -3.68 10.98 -12.97
CA GLY A 351 -3.27 12.34 -12.65
C GLY A 351 -1.81 12.46 -12.22
N VAL A 352 -1.33 11.53 -11.39
CA VAL A 352 0.07 11.46 -10.95
C VAL A 352 1.00 11.22 -12.15
N VAL A 353 0.66 10.26 -13.01
CA VAL A 353 1.40 10.02 -14.26
C VAL A 353 1.34 11.24 -15.17
N ALA A 354 0.18 11.87 -15.31
CA ALA A 354 0.01 13.06 -16.15
C ALA A 354 0.84 14.24 -15.66
N PHE A 355 0.90 14.45 -14.34
CA PHE A 355 1.75 15.46 -13.71
C PHE A 355 3.23 15.19 -14.00
N ALA A 356 3.70 13.95 -13.83
CA ALA A 356 5.08 13.57 -14.13
C ALA A 356 5.44 13.80 -15.61
N MET A 357 4.55 13.45 -16.54
CA MET A 357 4.75 13.68 -17.98
C MET A 357 4.78 15.19 -18.32
N LEU A 358 3.90 15.99 -17.73
CA LEU A 358 3.91 17.45 -17.92
C LEU A 358 5.23 18.07 -17.43
N MET A 359 5.71 17.62 -16.26
CA MET A 359 7.01 18.04 -15.73
C MET A 359 8.16 17.59 -16.63
N PHE A 360 8.12 16.37 -17.17
CA PHE A 360 9.12 15.88 -18.12
C PHE A 360 9.20 16.78 -19.36
N PHE A 361 8.06 17.08 -19.98
CA PHE A 361 8.01 17.99 -21.14
C PHE A 361 8.49 19.40 -20.80
N TYR A 362 8.14 19.90 -19.61
CA TYR A 362 8.65 21.18 -19.13
C TYR A 362 10.18 21.18 -19.04
N PHE A 363 10.80 20.14 -18.46
CA PHE A 363 12.25 20.04 -18.35
C PHE A 363 12.93 19.91 -19.71
N VAL A 364 12.40 19.08 -20.60
CA VAL A 364 12.92 18.90 -21.97
C VAL A 364 12.90 20.20 -22.78
N GLU A 365 11.88 21.04 -22.61
CA GLU A 365 11.74 22.30 -23.34
C GLU A 365 12.58 23.44 -22.75
N ASN A 366 12.80 23.43 -21.44
CA ASN A 366 13.40 24.56 -20.73
C ASN A 366 14.88 24.35 -20.33
N TYR A 367 15.34 23.10 -20.27
CA TYR A 367 16.68 22.72 -19.79
C TYR A 367 17.42 21.84 -20.79
N LYS A 368 18.73 21.68 -20.59
CA LYS A 368 19.62 20.89 -21.46
C LYS A 368 19.52 19.39 -21.13
N VAL A 369 18.32 18.83 -21.31
CA VAL A 369 18.09 17.38 -21.16
C VAL A 369 18.55 16.65 -22.43
N TRP A 370 18.30 17.24 -23.60
CA TRP A 370 18.80 16.78 -24.89
C TRP A 370 19.95 17.67 -25.38
N ASP A 371 20.80 17.11 -26.26
CA ASP A 371 21.93 17.83 -26.86
C ASP A 371 21.49 19.05 -27.66
N LYS A 372 20.32 18.98 -28.31
CA LYS A 372 19.65 20.12 -28.98
C LYS A 372 18.29 20.35 -28.35
N LYS A 373 17.96 21.61 -28.06
CA LYS A 373 16.62 21.98 -27.58
C LYS A 373 15.58 21.71 -28.68
N PRO A 374 14.38 21.20 -28.35
CA PRO A 374 13.34 20.87 -29.34
C PRO A 374 12.75 22.10 -30.04
N PHE A 375 12.82 23.25 -29.40
CA PHE A 375 12.50 24.54 -30.00
C PHE A 375 13.73 25.41 -29.83
N GLU A 376 14.44 25.67 -30.92
CA GLU A 376 15.25 26.89 -30.97
C GLU A 376 14.28 28.05 -30.83
N GLU A 377 14.51 28.91 -29.84
CA GLU A 377 13.85 30.20 -29.82
C GLU A 377 14.30 30.92 -31.09
N GLU A 378 13.42 31.05 -32.08
CA GLU A 378 13.47 32.18 -33.00
C GLU A 378 13.16 33.45 -32.18
N GLU A 379 14.01 33.77 -31.21
CA GLU A 379 14.04 35.06 -30.53
C GLU A 379 14.34 36.11 -31.62
N GLY A 380 13.31 36.82 -32.06
CA GLY A 380 13.44 37.95 -32.99
C GLY A 380 12.72 37.86 -34.33
N LYS A 381 12.09 36.73 -34.70
CA LYS A 381 11.19 36.74 -35.87
C LYS A 381 9.76 37.11 -35.44
N LEU A 382 9.30 38.26 -35.93
CA LEU A 382 7.88 38.60 -35.98
C LEU A 382 7.16 37.48 -36.74
N LEU A 383 6.48 36.59 -36.02
CA LEU A 383 5.65 35.56 -36.63
C LEU A 383 4.49 36.25 -37.35
N GLU A 384 4.31 35.96 -38.63
CA GLU A 384 3.17 36.47 -39.39
C GLU A 384 1.85 36.07 -38.70
N PRO A 385 0.88 36.99 -38.58
CA PRO A 385 -0.41 36.67 -38.00
C PRO A 385 -1.09 35.57 -38.83
N LYS A 386 -1.33 34.42 -38.22
CA LYS A 386 -2.13 33.36 -38.82
C LYS A 386 -3.60 33.68 -38.58
N PHE A 387 -4.28 34.12 -39.63
CA PHE A 387 -5.73 34.31 -39.63
C PHE A 387 -6.41 32.94 -39.74
N ASP A 388 -7.12 32.54 -38.70
CA ASP A 388 -8.04 31.40 -38.71
C ASP A 388 -9.47 31.96 -38.64
N THR A 389 -10.40 31.43 -39.44
CA THR A 389 -11.64 32.12 -39.82
C THR A 389 -12.64 32.37 -38.69
N ASN A 390 -12.46 31.75 -37.52
CA ASN A 390 -13.41 31.84 -36.40
C ASN A 390 -12.85 32.37 -35.07
N TYR A 391 -11.53 32.53 -34.91
CA TYR A 391 -10.93 33.11 -33.69
C TYR A 391 -9.55 33.70 -34.01
N VAL A 392 -9.43 35.03 -34.08
CA VAL A 392 -8.15 35.71 -34.30
C VAL A 392 -7.51 35.99 -32.94
N TYR A 393 -6.51 35.20 -32.56
CA TYR A 393 -5.66 35.49 -31.40
C TYR A 393 -4.38 36.19 -31.86
N LEU A 394 -4.23 37.47 -31.50
CA LEU A 394 -3.10 38.33 -31.89
C LEU A 394 -1.89 38.25 -30.95
N GLY A 395 -1.95 37.43 -29.90
CA GLY A 395 -0.86 37.30 -28.92
C GLY A 395 0.12 36.15 -29.22
N PRO A 396 1.16 35.98 -28.39
CA PRO A 396 2.12 34.89 -28.54
C PRO A 396 1.45 33.51 -28.36
N PRO A 397 1.73 32.50 -29.21
CA PRO A 397 1.14 31.16 -29.11
C PRO A 397 1.31 30.49 -27.73
N LYS A 398 2.41 30.80 -27.01
CA LYS A 398 2.65 30.34 -25.63
C LYS A 398 1.54 30.79 -24.67
N VAL A 399 1.01 32.00 -24.84
CA VAL A 399 -0.05 32.58 -23.99
C VAL A 399 -1.41 31.97 -24.35
N ALA A 400 -1.72 31.82 -25.65
CA ALA A 400 -2.94 31.12 -26.10
C ALA A 400 -3.02 29.69 -25.56
N ASN A 401 -1.92 28.93 -25.67
CA ASN A 401 -1.86 27.56 -25.17
C ASN A 401 -2.02 27.50 -23.65
N ARG A 402 -1.43 28.44 -22.90
CA ARG A 402 -1.61 28.53 -21.44
C ARG A 402 -3.09 28.71 -21.07
N ILE A 403 -3.77 29.67 -21.71
CA ILE A 403 -5.20 29.93 -21.47
C ILE A 403 -6.02 28.65 -21.76
N LYS A 404 -5.76 27.99 -22.88
CA LYS A 404 -6.45 26.75 -23.25
C LYS A 404 -6.26 25.65 -22.22
N PHE A 405 -5.02 25.41 -21.79
CA PHE A 405 -4.71 24.38 -20.78
C PHE A 405 -5.36 24.68 -19.44
N THR A 406 -5.27 25.92 -18.94
CA THR A 406 -5.90 26.34 -17.69
C THR A 406 -7.42 26.20 -17.76
N LEU A 407 -8.05 26.64 -18.85
CA LEU A 407 -9.50 26.53 -19.02
C LEU A 407 -9.96 25.07 -19.05
N SER A 408 -9.25 24.21 -19.79
CA SER A 408 -9.57 22.78 -19.84
C SER A 408 -9.40 22.09 -18.49
N PHE A 409 -8.37 22.46 -17.71
CA PHE A 409 -8.20 21.98 -16.34
C PHE A 409 -9.38 22.38 -15.46
N VAL A 410 -9.80 23.65 -15.46
CA VAL A 410 -10.90 24.15 -14.63
C VAL A 410 -12.23 23.49 -14.99
N ILE A 411 -12.51 23.33 -16.28
CA ILE A 411 -13.74 22.65 -16.74
C ILE A 411 -13.75 21.19 -16.29
N ALA A 412 -12.64 20.47 -16.51
CA ALA A 412 -12.52 19.06 -16.11
C ALA A 412 -12.65 18.88 -14.59
N PHE A 413 -12.05 19.78 -13.82
CA PHE A 413 -12.17 19.83 -12.37
C PHE A 413 -13.62 20.02 -11.93
N ALA A 414 -14.32 21.04 -12.46
CA ALA A 414 -15.69 21.35 -12.08
C ALA A 414 -16.67 20.20 -12.41
N LEU A 415 -16.55 19.63 -13.61
CA LEU A 415 -17.38 18.50 -14.04
C LEU A 415 -17.12 17.27 -13.18
N SER A 416 -15.86 16.90 -12.97
CA SER A 416 -15.50 15.75 -12.15
C SER A 416 -15.96 15.92 -10.69
N PHE A 417 -15.76 17.11 -10.10
CA PHE A 417 -16.19 17.38 -8.74
C PHE A 417 -17.70 17.23 -8.57
N SER A 418 -18.50 17.62 -9.59
CA SER A 418 -19.96 17.45 -9.56
C SER A 418 -20.44 16.00 -9.62
N LEU A 419 -19.59 15.07 -10.09
CA LEU A 419 -19.89 13.64 -10.20
C LEU A 419 -19.54 12.82 -8.94
N ILE A 420 -18.86 13.43 -7.97
CA ILE A 420 -18.46 12.75 -6.72
C ILE A 420 -19.68 12.65 -5.80
N SER A 421 -20.20 11.43 -5.61
CA SER A 421 -21.37 11.16 -4.75
C SER A 421 -21.04 11.32 -3.27
N GLY A 422 -21.86 12.07 -2.53
CA GLY A 422 -21.67 12.33 -1.09
C GLY A 422 -22.07 11.20 -0.14
N GLU A 423 -22.66 10.10 -0.63
CA GLU A 423 -23.20 9.04 0.24
C GLU A 423 -22.13 8.27 1.01
N LYS A 424 -20.90 8.14 0.46
CA LYS A 424 -19.75 7.50 1.11
C LYS A 424 -18.97 8.42 2.08
N ILE A 425 -19.45 9.64 2.33
CA ILE A 425 -18.78 10.61 3.22
C ILE A 425 -18.97 10.26 4.70
N TYR A 426 -20.04 9.52 5.02
CA TYR A 426 -20.24 9.00 6.37
C TYR A 426 -19.40 7.74 6.50
N GLY A 427 -18.23 7.87 7.14
CA GLY A 427 -17.45 6.71 7.53
C GLY A 427 -18.33 5.80 8.38
N GLU A 428 -18.70 4.64 7.83
CA GLU A 428 -19.16 3.54 8.64
C GLU A 428 -18.03 3.30 9.65
N GLY A 429 -18.33 3.48 10.94
CA GLY A 429 -17.38 3.12 11.98
C GLY A 429 -16.98 1.65 11.79
N TYR A 430 -15.87 1.23 12.41
CA TYR A 430 -15.43 -0.16 12.38
C TYR A 430 -16.60 -1.14 12.51
N GLU A 431 -16.64 -2.13 11.61
CA GLU A 431 -17.69 -3.15 11.63
C GLU A 431 -17.70 -3.81 13.01
N LYS A 432 -18.81 -3.64 13.74
CA LYS A 432 -18.93 -4.22 15.07
C LYS A 432 -18.95 -5.73 14.92
N THR A 433 -18.09 -6.41 15.67
CA THR A 433 -18.08 -7.87 15.74
C THR A 433 -18.78 -8.27 17.03
N PRO A 434 -20.12 -8.44 17.04
CA PRO A 434 -20.86 -8.68 18.26
C PRO A 434 -20.42 -9.97 18.92
N VAL A 435 -20.30 -9.92 20.25
CA VAL A 435 -19.89 -11.07 21.05
C VAL A 435 -21.10 -11.78 21.62
N SER A 436 -21.07 -13.10 21.55
CA SER A 436 -22.06 -14.00 22.10
C SER A 436 -21.58 -14.67 23.39
N LYS A 437 -22.53 -15.10 24.21
CA LYS A 437 -22.31 -15.96 25.38
C LYS A 437 -21.48 -17.22 25.07
N ALA A 438 -20.54 -17.55 25.95
CA ALA A 438 -19.82 -18.83 25.95
C ALA A 438 -20.77 -20.02 26.13
N LYS A 439 -20.49 -21.13 25.45
CA LYS A 439 -21.37 -22.33 25.43
C LYS A 439 -20.81 -23.42 26.33
N GLY A 440 -21.64 -24.06 27.16
CA GLY A 440 -21.23 -25.20 27.99
C GLY A 440 -21.60 -25.03 29.46
N GLY A 441 -21.17 -25.98 30.29
CA GLY A 441 -21.36 -25.98 31.73
C GLY A 441 -20.00 -26.10 32.43
N ASP A 442 -19.64 -27.31 32.85
CA ASP A 442 -18.37 -27.61 33.53
C ASP A 442 -17.13 -27.19 32.73
N VAL A 443 -17.23 -27.29 31.40
CA VAL A 443 -16.28 -26.73 30.43
C VAL A 443 -17.04 -25.77 29.52
N LEU A 444 -16.58 -24.52 29.50
CA LEU A 444 -17.10 -23.46 28.66
C LEU A 444 -16.27 -23.35 27.39
N PHE A 445 -16.93 -23.37 26.24
CA PHE A 445 -16.33 -22.99 24.97
C PHE A 445 -16.49 -21.49 24.76
N VAL A 446 -15.39 -20.77 24.93
CA VAL A 446 -15.26 -19.33 24.78
C VAL A 446 -15.00 -19.03 23.30
N ASP A 447 -16.07 -18.70 22.60
CA ASP A 447 -16.13 -18.42 21.16
C ASP A 447 -17.16 -17.29 20.97
N GLY A 448 -16.64 -16.07 21.04
CA GLY A 448 -17.42 -14.84 21.11
C GLY A 448 -18.10 -14.50 19.79
N ASN A 449 -17.35 -14.54 18.69
CA ASN A 449 -17.81 -14.22 17.34
C ASN A 449 -18.34 -15.42 16.56
N ARG A 450 -18.39 -16.63 17.16
CA ARG A 450 -18.94 -17.86 16.55
C ARG A 450 -18.16 -18.38 15.34
N ASP A 451 -16.86 -18.07 15.26
CA ASP A 451 -15.99 -18.50 14.16
C ASP A 451 -15.37 -19.90 14.39
N PHE A 452 -15.74 -20.55 15.50
CA PHE A 452 -15.18 -21.83 15.97
C PHE A 452 -13.69 -21.79 16.31
N TYR A 453 -13.08 -20.60 16.36
CA TYR A 453 -11.73 -20.36 16.86
C TYR A 453 -11.81 -19.90 18.33
N GLY A 454 -12.13 -20.85 19.21
CA GLY A 454 -12.39 -20.59 20.63
C GLY A 454 -11.50 -21.38 21.60
N VAL A 455 -11.62 -21.04 22.89
CA VAL A 455 -10.91 -21.72 23.99
C VAL A 455 -11.86 -22.62 24.77
N ASN A 456 -11.45 -23.86 25.04
CA ASN A 456 -12.16 -24.74 25.97
C ASN A 456 -11.70 -24.44 27.41
N PHE A 457 -12.42 -23.57 28.10
CA PHE A 457 -12.14 -23.19 29.48
C PHE A 457 -12.82 -24.15 30.46
N LYS A 458 -12.03 -24.90 31.23
CA LYS A 458 -12.54 -25.83 32.26
C LYS A 458 -13.01 -25.06 33.50
N HIS A 459 -14.15 -24.39 33.42
CA HIS A 459 -14.67 -23.50 34.47
C HIS A 459 -14.77 -24.19 35.83
N LYS A 460 -15.37 -25.39 35.89
CA LYS A 460 -15.55 -26.13 37.15
C LYS A 460 -14.24 -26.61 37.77
N PHE A 461 -13.23 -26.89 36.96
CA PHE A 461 -11.90 -27.20 37.47
C PHE A 461 -11.28 -25.98 38.16
N HIS A 462 -11.46 -24.79 37.60
CA HIS A 462 -10.96 -23.56 38.20
C HIS A 462 -11.70 -23.20 39.50
N SER A 463 -13.04 -23.33 39.51
CA SER A 463 -13.85 -23.03 40.69
C SER A 463 -13.72 -24.09 41.80
N ASP A 464 -13.84 -25.38 41.47
CA ASP A 464 -14.04 -26.42 42.48
C ASP A 464 -12.71 -27.08 42.86
N THR A 465 -11.84 -27.33 41.88
CA THR A 465 -10.56 -28.03 42.10
C THR A 465 -9.46 -27.07 42.53
N LEU A 466 -9.30 -25.96 41.80
CA LEU A 466 -8.30 -24.93 42.14
C LEU A 466 -8.80 -23.92 43.17
N ARG A 467 -10.10 -23.96 43.51
CA ARG A 467 -10.76 -23.07 44.50
C ARG A 467 -10.54 -21.59 44.20
N ILE A 468 -10.47 -21.24 42.92
CA ILE A 468 -10.37 -19.84 42.47
C ILE A 468 -11.71 -19.16 42.78
N GLN A 469 -11.65 -18.01 43.45
CA GLN A 469 -12.83 -17.26 43.83
C GLN A 469 -13.46 -16.61 42.60
N CYS A 470 -14.80 -16.56 42.52
CA CYS A 470 -15.50 -16.01 41.36
C CYS A 470 -15.10 -14.56 41.06
N TYR A 471 -14.83 -13.74 42.09
CA TYR A 471 -14.44 -12.34 41.93
C TYR A 471 -13.05 -12.13 41.28
N GLU A 472 -12.22 -13.17 41.21
CA GLU A 472 -10.94 -13.11 40.49
C GLU A 472 -11.12 -13.10 38.97
N CYS A 473 -12.28 -13.56 38.48
CA CYS A 473 -12.63 -13.60 37.05
C CYS A 473 -13.84 -12.73 36.70
N HIS A 474 -14.83 -12.65 37.59
CA HIS A 474 -16.03 -11.83 37.48
C HIS A 474 -15.88 -10.57 38.32
N HIS A 475 -15.46 -9.48 37.70
CA HIS A 475 -15.09 -8.25 38.40
C HIS A 475 -16.20 -7.20 38.44
N LEU A 476 -17.27 -7.38 37.65
CA LEU A 476 -18.42 -6.48 37.57
C LEU A 476 -19.69 -7.32 37.38
N ASN A 477 -20.73 -6.99 38.13
CA ASN A 477 -22.05 -7.59 37.98
C ASN A 477 -23.08 -6.54 37.56
N LYS A 478 -24.06 -6.95 36.75
CA LYS A 478 -25.25 -6.13 36.54
C LYS A 478 -26.02 -6.00 37.85
N PRO A 479 -26.73 -4.88 38.05
CA PRO A 479 -27.58 -4.69 39.23
C PRO A 479 -28.55 -5.87 39.41
N GLY A 480 -28.54 -6.48 40.59
CA GLY A 480 -29.40 -7.63 40.93
C GLY A 480 -28.93 -8.99 40.39
N ASP A 481 -27.81 -9.04 39.66
CA ASP A 481 -27.18 -10.28 39.21
C ASP A 481 -25.92 -10.57 40.06
N LYS A 482 -25.55 -11.85 40.16
CA LYS A 482 -24.35 -12.30 40.88
C LYS A 482 -23.30 -12.90 39.95
N ASN A 483 -23.67 -13.27 38.72
CA ASN A 483 -22.82 -14.00 37.78
C ASN A 483 -22.94 -13.43 36.36
N SER A 484 -22.80 -12.11 36.22
CA SER A 484 -22.89 -11.49 34.90
C SER A 484 -21.75 -11.95 34.00
N GLN A 485 -22.08 -12.18 32.73
CA GLN A 485 -21.14 -12.73 31.78
C GLN A 485 -20.36 -11.64 31.06
N CYS A 486 -19.12 -11.93 30.72
CA CYS A 486 -18.19 -10.95 30.17
C CYS A 486 -18.70 -10.29 28.87
N PHE A 487 -19.40 -11.05 28.00
CA PHE A 487 -19.89 -10.53 26.71
C PHE A 487 -20.89 -9.38 26.85
N GLU A 488 -21.53 -9.23 28.02
CA GLU A 488 -22.55 -8.21 28.24
C GLU A 488 -21.95 -6.82 28.36
N CYS A 489 -20.72 -6.72 28.86
CA CYS A 489 -19.95 -5.47 28.98
C CYS A 489 -18.84 -5.38 27.92
N HIS A 490 -18.32 -6.52 27.47
CA HIS A 490 -17.35 -6.65 26.40
C HIS A 490 -18.06 -7.20 25.16
N ASN A 491 -18.91 -6.36 24.58
CA ASN A 491 -19.86 -6.75 23.54
C ASN A 491 -19.29 -6.77 22.12
N ASP A 492 -18.03 -6.38 21.95
CA ASP A 492 -17.33 -6.41 20.68
C ASP A 492 -16.04 -7.23 20.78
N MET A 493 -15.78 -8.07 19.77
CA MET A 493 -14.67 -9.01 19.78
C MET A 493 -13.31 -8.32 19.76
N TYR A 494 -13.20 -7.19 19.04
CA TYR A 494 -11.93 -6.53 18.73
C TYR A 494 -11.92 -5.03 19.03
N LEU A 495 -13.08 -4.41 19.21
CA LEU A 495 -13.21 -2.99 19.53
C LEU A 495 -13.46 -2.76 21.01
N THR A 496 -13.10 -1.57 21.49
CA THR A 496 -13.46 -1.15 22.85
C THR A 496 -14.97 -0.95 22.97
N GLY A 497 -15.58 -1.54 23.99
CA GLY A 497 -17.01 -1.39 24.27
C GLY A 497 -17.31 -0.16 25.14
N ASP A 498 -18.61 0.11 25.30
CA ASP A 498 -19.14 1.09 26.24
C ASP A 498 -19.88 0.35 27.36
N ALA A 499 -19.21 0.14 28.50
CA ALA A 499 -19.81 -0.54 29.66
C ALA A 499 -20.97 0.26 30.25
N PHE A 500 -20.92 1.58 30.16
CA PHE A 500 -22.00 2.44 30.66
C PHE A 500 -23.22 2.38 29.74
N ARG A 501 -23.06 2.05 28.45
CA ARG A 501 -24.14 2.10 27.45
C ARG A 501 -24.82 3.47 27.46
N HIS A 502 -24.08 4.52 27.11
CA HIS A 502 -24.54 5.92 27.13
C HIS A 502 -25.89 6.11 26.44
N SER A 503 -26.07 5.52 25.25
CA SER A 503 -27.32 5.61 24.49
C SER A 503 -28.52 5.06 25.25
N TRP A 504 -28.34 4.00 26.04
CA TRP A 504 -29.43 3.42 26.82
C TRP A 504 -29.79 4.30 28.01
N HIS A 505 -28.79 4.83 28.74
CA HIS A 505 -29.04 5.72 29.89
C HIS A 505 -29.74 7.03 29.51
N ILE A 506 -29.47 7.58 28.32
CA ILE A 506 -30.13 8.82 27.87
C ILE A 506 -31.43 8.58 27.12
N SER A 507 -31.68 7.34 26.65
CA SER A 507 -32.88 7.05 25.87
C SER A 507 -34.15 7.10 26.73
N ALA A 508 -35.25 7.53 26.11
CA ALA A 508 -36.57 7.50 26.73
C ALA A 508 -37.01 6.08 27.12
N ASP A 509 -36.59 5.07 26.34
CA ASP A 509 -36.86 3.64 26.58
C ASP A 509 -35.94 3.01 27.65
N GLY A 510 -34.93 3.74 28.12
CA GLY A 510 -34.00 3.32 29.16
C GLY A 510 -34.28 4.01 30.50
N THR A 511 -33.31 4.74 31.03
CA THR A 511 -33.47 5.49 32.30
C THR A 511 -33.82 6.96 32.11
N ASN A 512 -33.81 7.46 30.86
CA ASN A 512 -34.09 8.86 30.50
C ASN A 512 -33.31 9.87 31.37
N LEU A 513 -32.03 9.58 31.61
CA LEU A 513 -31.20 10.31 32.55
C LEU A 513 -30.62 11.57 31.90
N ASP A 514 -30.82 12.72 32.55
CA ASP A 514 -30.24 13.98 32.08
C ASP A 514 -28.71 13.94 32.16
N CYS A 515 -28.05 14.30 31.07
CA CYS A 515 -26.59 14.34 30.96
C CYS A 515 -25.94 15.14 32.09
N PHE A 516 -26.61 16.19 32.59
CA PHE A 516 -26.06 17.07 33.63
C PHE A 516 -26.08 16.48 35.04
N LYS A 517 -26.72 15.32 35.24
CA LYS A 517 -26.61 14.57 36.49
C LYS A 517 -25.24 13.88 36.62
N CYS A 518 -24.62 13.55 35.50
CA CYS A 518 -23.32 12.88 35.47
C CYS A 518 -22.18 13.78 34.98
N HIS A 519 -22.51 14.89 34.30
CA HIS A 519 -21.53 15.81 33.71
C HIS A 519 -21.75 17.26 34.12
N SER A 520 -20.66 18.02 34.26
CA SER A 520 -20.75 19.48 34.39
C SER A 520 -21.13 20.13 33.07
N LYS A 521 -21.89 21.23 33.16
CA LYS A 521 -22.38 22.00 32.01
C LYS A 521 -21.27 22.61 31.15
N ASN A 522 -20.06 22.78 31.71
CA ASN A 522 -18.97 23.55 31.11
C ASN A 522 -17.78 22.70 30.62
N MET A 523 -17.88 21.37 30.65
CA MET A 523 -16.79 20.48 30.22
C MET A 523 -17.20 19.55 29.08
N SER A 524 -16.24 19.20 28.23
CA SER A 524 -16.42 18.22 27.17
C SER A 524 -16.65 16.81 27.73
N LYS A 525 -17.54 16.04 27.08
CA LYS A 525 -17.89 14.67 27.44
C LYS A 525 -16.62 13.80 27.57
N GLY A 526 -16.41 13.23 28.75
CA GLY A 526 -15.27 12.34 29.05
C GLY A 526 -14.01 13.02 29.63
N ALA A 527 -13.90 14.35 29.58
CA ALA A 527 -12.78 15.06 30.22
C ALA A 527 -12.79 14.92 31.74
N GLU A 528 -13.98 14.77 32.32
CA GLU A 528 -14.19 14.60 33.76
C GLU A 528 -13.75 13.22 34.26
N PHE A 529 -13.99 12.15 33.48
CA PHE A 529 -13.46 10.81 33.80
C PHE A 529 -11.93 10.80 33.86
N ARG A 530 -11.27 11.62 33.02
CA ARG A 530 -9.80 11.72 33.00
C ARG A 530 -9.23 12.56 34.14
N LYS A 531 -9.97 13.57 34.61
CA LYS A 531 -9.49 14.55 35.62
C LYS A 531 -9.96 14.26 37.04
N SER A 532 -11.14 13.66 37.21
CA SER A 532 -11.78 13.43 38.50
C SER A 532 -12.59 12.12 38.48
N PRO A 533 -11.93 10.96 38.28
CA PRO A 533 -12.61 9.66 38.18
C PRO A 533 -13.41 9.30 39.44
N ASP A 534 -12.90 9.65 40.63
CA ASP A 534 -13.52 9.29 41.91
C ASP A 534 -14.91 9.91 42.08
N LYS A 535 -15.08 11.17 41.68
CA LYS A 535 -16.35 11.90 41.74
C LYS A 535 -17.41 11.29 40.81
N ILE A 536 -17.01 10.79 39.64
CA ILE A 536 -17.95 10.12 38.74
C ILE A 536 -18.29 8.73 39.25
N MET A 537 -17.34 8.03 39.87
CA MET A 537 -17.63 6.74 40.50
C MET A 537 -18.66 6.86 41.62
N GLU A 538 -18.57 7.89 42.47
CA GLU A 538 -19.59 8.15 43.51
C GLU A 538 -20.99 8.20 42.89
N ASN A 539 -21.18 8.96 41.80
CA ASN A 539 -22.45 9.05 41.10
C ASN A 539 -22.92 7.70 40.52
N CYS A 540 -22.01 6.83 40.08
CA CYS A 540 -22.35 5.48 39.63
C CYS A 540 -22.81 4.59 40.79
N PHE A 541 -22.12 4.65 41.94
CA PHE A 541 -22.46 3.85 43.13
C PHE A 541 -23.74 4.31 43.83
N GLU A 542 -24.16 5.58 43.66
CA GLU A 542 -25.47 6.04 44.11
C GLU A 542 -26.61 5.20 43.50
N CYS A 543 -26.49 4.82 42.23
CA CYS A 543 -27.48 4.03 41.50
C CYS A 543 -27.17 2.52 41.48
N HIS A 544 -25.91 2.11 41.68
CA HIS A 544 -25.46 0.72 41.55
C HIS A 544 -24.55 0.27 42.70
N LYS A 545 -25.14 0.04 43.88
CA LYS A 545 -24.42 -0.31 45.11
C LYS A 545 -23.67 -1.66 45.07
N ASP A 546 -24.18 -2.64 44.32
CA ASP A 546 -23.63 -4.01 44.25
C ASP A 546 -22.88 -4.30 42.93
N LEU A 547 -22.44 -3.24 42.23
CA LEU A 547 -21.86 -3.36 40.88
C LEU A 547 -20.51 -4.11 40.88
N ILE A 548 -19.72 -3.95 41.94
CA ILE A 548 -18.40 -4.56 42.09
C ILE A 548 -18.48 -5.58 43.24
N PRO A 549 -18.22 -6.88 42.99
CA PRO A 549 -18.17 -7.87 44.05
C PRO A 549 -17.09 -7.57 45.08
N GLU A 550 -17.37 -7.83 46.36
CA GLU A 550 -16.38 -7.72 47.43
C GLU A 550 -15.17 -8.64 47.13
N GLY A 551 -13.96 -8.07 47.20
CA GLY A 551 -12.71 -8.77 46.90
C GLY A 551 -12.23 -8.68 45.44
N SER A 552 -13.01 -8.06 44.53
CA SER A 552 -12.61 -7.83 43.14
C SER A 552 -11.29 -7.05 43.04
N SER A 553 -10.44 -7.44 42.09
CA SER A 553 -9.20 -6.71 41.78
C SER A 553 -9.44 -5.35 41.13
N VAL A 554 -10.64 -5.13 40.58
CA VAL A 554 -11.08 -3.86 39.99
C VAL A 554 -11.90 -3.12 41.04
N ILE A 555 -11.24 -2.27 41.82
CA ILE A 555 -11.90 -1.43 42.85
C ILE A 555 -12.20 -0.02 42.30
N ASN A 556 -11.41 0.45 41.33
CA ASN A 556 -11.55 1.78 40.74
C ASN A 556 -11.73 1.72 39.22
N ILE A 557 -12.89 2.17 38.72
CA ILE A 557 -13.20 2.28 37.29
C ILE A 557 -12.59 3.59 36.76
N LYS A 558 -11.46 3.50 36.07
CA LYS A 558 -10.77 4.67 35.50
C LYS A 558 -11.41 5.22 34.22
N THR A 559 -12.29 4.44 33.57
CA THR A 559 -12.94 4.80 32.32
C THR A 559 -14.22 3.98 32.14
N TYR A 560 -15.23 4.55 31.47
CA TYR A 560 -16.45 3.85 31.07
C TYR A 560 -16.24 2.88 29.90
N LYS A 561 -15.11 3.00 29.19
CA LYS A 561 -14.78 2.15 28.04
C LYS A 561 -14.26 0.80 28.53
N THR A 562 -14.75 -0.28 27.94
CA THR A 562 -14.20 -1.61 28.14
C THR A 562 -13.14 -1.92 27.09
N PRO A 563 -12.09 -2.69 27.42
CA PRO A 563 -11.27 -3.32 26.39
C PRO A 563 -12.12 -4.27 25.53
N SER A 564 -11.61 -4.63 24.35
CA SER A 564 -12.26 -5.64 23.50
C SER A 564 -12.43 -6.97 24.26
N TYR A 565 -13.37 -7.81 23.82
CA TYR A 565 -13.57 -9.12 24.44
C TYR A 565 -12.30 -9.97 24.39
N THR A 566 -11.59 -9.94 23.27
CA THR A 566 -10.31 -10.66 23.10
C THR A 566 -9.26 -10.16 24.09
N ASP A 567 -9.09 -8.84 24.19
CA ASP A 567 -8.11 -8.25 25.13
C ASP A 567 -8.50 -8.51 26.57
N ALA A 568 -9.78 -8.44 26.92
CA ALA A 568 -10.28 -8.72 28.26
C ALA A 568 -9.99 -10.17 28.67
N MET A 569 -10.29 -11.14 27.80
CA MET A 569 -10.01 -12.56 28.05
C MET A 569 -8.51 -12.85 28.17
N HIS A 570 -7.69 -12.32 27.26
CA HIS A 570 -6.24 -12.51 27.33
C HIS A 570 -5.62 -11.86 28.56
N ASN A 571 -5.98 -10.62 28.87
CA ASN A 571 -5.50 -9.93 30.06
C ASN A 571 -5.91 -10.66 31.35
N LEU A 572 -7.07 -11.33 31.37
CA LEU A 572 -7.48 -12.12 32.53
C LEU A 572 -6.66 -13.42 32.65
N CYS A 573 -6.67 -14.25 31.61
CA CYS A 573 -6.07 -15.58 31.66
C CYS A 573 -4.53 -15.54 31.72
N ILE A 574 -3.88 -14.74 30.87
CA ILE A 574 -2.42 -14.69 30.77
C ILE A 574 -1.83 -14.12 32.06
N ASN A 575 -2.34 -12.98 32.53
CA ASN A 575 -1.82 -12.36 33.76
C ASN A 575 -2.03 -13.27 34.98
N CYS A 576 -3.14 -14.00 35.06
CA CYS A 576 -3.37 -14.97 36.13
C CYS A 576 -2.35 -16.12 36.07
N HIS A 577 -2.12 -16.69 34.89
CA HIS A 577 -1.14 -17.76 34.70
C HIS A 577 0.29 -17.29 34.95
N GLU A 578 0.68 -16.10 34.51
CA GLU A 578 1.99 -15.53 34.80
C GLU A 578 2.21 -15.34 36.31
N LYS A 579 1.22 -14.78 37.02
CA LYS A 579 1.29 -14.63 38.48
C LYS A 579 1.43 -15.97 39.18
N ARG A 580 0.69 -17.00 38.75
CA ARG A 580 0.79 -18.37 39.28
C ARG A 580 2.18 -18.97 39.05
N ILE A 581 2.71 -18.87 37.84
CA ILE A 581 4.06 -19.37 37.50
C ILE A 581 5.14 -18.67 38.33
N ARG A 582 5.00 -17.35 38.56
CA ARG A 582 5.96 -16.58 39.38
C ARG A 582 5.95 -16.98 40.86
N HIS A 583 4.78 -17.35 41.40
CA HIS A 583 4.64 -17.69 42.83
C HIS A 583 4.80 -19.19 43.12
N ASP A 584 4.65 -20.08 42.14
CA ASP A 584 4.74 -21.53 42.30
C ASP A 584 5.85 -22.10 41.40
N ILE A 585 7.03 -22.29 42.00
CA ILE A 585 8.26 -22.75 41.33
C ILE A 585 8.09 -24.19 40.79
N ASP A 586 7.35 -25.04 41.50
CA ASP A 586 7.10 -26.42 41.07
C ASP A 586 6.15 -26.45 39.86
N LEU A 587 5.13 -25.59 39.84
CA LEU A 587 4.26 -25.40 38.69
C LEU A 587 5.03 -24.84 37.48
N ALA A 588 5.94 -23.89 37.72
CA ALA A 588 6.80 -23.34 36.67
C ALA A 588 7.68 -24.43 36.02
N GLY A 589 8.21 -25.36 36.82
CA GLY A 589 8.97 -26.50 36.31
C GLY A 589 8.12 -27.52 35.54
N ARG A 590 6.89 -27.80 35.99
CA ARG A 590 5.99 -28.78 35.35
C ARG A 590 5.28 -28.23 34.11
N LYS A 591 4.97 -26.94 34.08
CA LYS A 591 4.22 -26.28 33.00
C LYS A 591 4.80 -24.89 32.68
N PRO A 592 6.02 -24.81 32.12
CA PRO A 592 6.67 -23.53 31.83
C PRO A 592 5.90 -22.68 30.81
N SER A 593 5.13 -23.32 29.91
CA SER A 593 4.35 -22.64 28.88
C SER A 593 2.94 -22.25 29.32
N LEU A 594 2.59 -22.33 30.61
CA LEU A 594 1.21 -22.15 31.08
C LEU A 594 0.61 -20.78 30.70
N ALA A 595 1.42 -19.72 30.65
CA ALA A 595 1.00 -18.39 30.22
C ALA A 595 1.04 -18.14 28.71
N MET A 596 1.53 -19.10 27.91
CA MET A 596 1.66 -18.95 26.46
C MET A 596 0.33 -19.25 25.75
N CYS A 597 0.05 -18.54 24.65
CA CYS A 597 -1.18 -18.71 23.87
C CYS A 597 -1.46 -20.16 23.45
N ILE A 598 -0.41 -20.94 23.15
CA ILE A 598 -0.53 -22.34 22.71
C ILE A 598 -1.12 -23.28 23.78
N THR A 599 -1.03 -22.91 25.07
CA THR A 599 -1.61 -23.71 26.16
C THR A 599 -3.14 -23.55 26.19
N CYS A 600 -3.64 -22.36 25.89
CA CYS A 600 -5.08 -22.06 25.83
C CYS A 600 -5.67 -22.40 24.45
N HIS A 601 -4.87 -22.26 23.39
CA HIS A 601 -5.20 -22.60 22.01
C HIS A 601 -4.32 -23.77 21.54
N PRO A 602 -4.51 -24.98 22.09
CA PRO A 602 -3.83 -26.16 21.55
C PRO A 602 -4.24 -26.30 20.08
N LYS A 603 -3.27 -26.68 19.21
CA LYS A 603 -3.38 -26.81 17.74
C LYS A 603 -4.83 -26.80 17.25
N PRO A 604 -5.23 -25.93 16.31
CA PRO A 604 -6.61 -25.87 15.83
C PRO A 604 -7.02 -27.27 15.40
N GLN A 605 -7.79 -27.95 16.27
CA GLN A 605 -8.53 -29.11 15.85
C GLN A 605 -9.53 -28.50 14.89
N ALA A 606 -9.36 -28.78 13.60
CA ALA A 606 -10.44 -28.65 12.64
C ALA A 606 -11.69 -29.19 13.37
N PRO A 607 -12.75 -28.37 13.55
CA PRO A 607 -13.92 -28.80 14.28
C PRO A 607 -14.35 -30.15 13.71
N ASP A 608 -14.57 -31.16 14.57
CA ASP A 608 -14.97 -32.49 14.11
C ASP A 608 -16.02 -32.33 13.00
N SER A 609 -15.65 -32.72 11.77
CA SER A 609 -16.43 -32.54 10.55
C SER A 609 -17.88 -33.00 10.68
N ARG A 610 -18.19 -33.82 11.69
CA ARG A 610 -19.53 -34.26 12.07
C ARG A 610 -20.43 -33.16 12.67
N ARG A 611 -19.90 -32.02 13.12
CA ARG A 611 -20.67 -30.86 13.62
C ARG A 611 -20.93 -29.78 12.57
N LYS A 612 -20.33 -29.87 11.38
CA LYS A 612 -20.62 -29.00 10.24
C LYS A 612 -21.61 -29.69 9.29
N MET A 613 -22.86 -29.91 9.72
CA MET A 613 -23.89 -30.44 8.81
C MET A 613 -24.29 -29.45 7.70
N PHE A 614 -23.93 -28.16 7.80
CA PHE A 614 -24.38 -27.13 6.85
C PHE A 614 -23.30 -26.19 6.33
N GLU A 615 -22.03 -26.36 6.72
CA GLU A 615 -20.94 -25.54 6.17
C GLU A 615 -19.82 -26.43 5.66
N LYS A 616 -19.62 -26.38 4.33
CA LYS A 616 -18.52 -27.06 3.65
C LYS A 616 -17.21 -26.53 4.23
N GLU A 617 -16.40 -27.40 4.81
CA GLU A 617 -15.08 -27.04 5.31
C GLU A 617 -14.20 -26.57 4.13
N GLN A 618 -14.06 -25.25 3.97
CA GLN A 618 -13.19 -24.65 2.96
C GLN A 618 -11.74 -24.73 3.45
N LYS A 619 -11.10 -25.88 3.25
CA LYS A 619 -9.64 -25.96 3.37
C LYS A 619 -9.02 -25.09 2.28
N ASN A 620 -8.19 -24.13 2.67
CA ASN A 620 -7.37 -23.38 1.73
C ASN A 620 -6.36 -24.33 1.07
N LYS A 621 -6.72 -24.88 -0.10
CA LYS A 621 -5.90 -25.81 -0.89
C LYS A 621 -4.67 -25.14 -1.52
N TRP A 622 -4.55 -23.82 -1.39
CA TRP A 622 -3.56 -22.99 -2.09
C TRP A 622 -2.29 -22.73 -1.27
N VAL A 623 -2.08 -23.46 -0.19
CA VAL A 623 -0.91 -23.29 0.67
C VAL A 623 0.12 -24.36 0.35
N VAL A 624 1.09 -24.01 -0.51
CA VAL A 624 2.31 -24.81 -0.73
C VAL A 624 3.45 -24.11 0.00
N VAL A 625 3.58 -24.40 1.29
CA VAL A 625 4.78 -24.03 2.05
C VAL A 625 5.84 -25.08 1.74
N PRO A 626 7.07 -24.70 1.33
CA PRO A 626 8.15 -25.66 1.17
C PRO A 626 8.31 -26.48 2.46
N SER A 627 8.37 -27.80 2.34
CA SER A 627 8.45 -28.76 3.46
C SER A 627 9.70 -28.62 4.37
N LYS A 628 10.51 -27.58 4.16
CA LYS A 628 11.81 -27.36 4.84
C LYS A 628 11.95 -26.06 5.64
N PHE A 629 10.88 -25.28 5.85
CA PHE A 629 10.88 -24.25 6.91
C PHE A 629 10.24 -24.78 8.20
N ASN A 630 10.67 -25.97 8.64
CA ASN A 630 10.60 -26.31 10.06
C ASN A 630 11.70 -25.52 10.75
N LEU A 631 11.39 -24.30 11.18
CA LEU A 631 12.16 -23.63 12.22
C LEU A 631 12.05 -24.53 13.46
N LYS A 632 13.11 -25.32 13.69
CA LYS A 632 13.37 -25.92 14.99
C LYS A 632 13.67 -24.83 16.00
#